data_AF-A0A433E2M6-F1
#
_entry.id   AF-A0A433E2M6-F1
#
_cell.length_a   1.000
_cell.length_b   1.000
_cell.length_c   1.000
_cell.angle_alpha   90.00
_cell.angle_beta   90.00
_cell.angle_gamma   90.00
#
_symmetry.space_group_name_H-M   'P 1'
#
loop_
_entity.id
_entity.type
_entity.pdbx_description
1 polymer ?
#
loop_
_entity_poly.entity_id
_entity_poly.type
_entity_poly.pdbx_seq_one_letter_code
_entity_poly.pdbx_strand_id
1 'polypeptide(L)' 'MPQHTRPRPICGHCDGFPTVTITTGQTTPDGQRQTITAHCPTCNGTGHTTPTRAHSRIGA' A
#
# COMPACT_ATOMS: atom_id res chain seq x y z
N MET A 1 30.67 -7.86 3.98
CA MET A 1 29.64 -8.13 5.00
C MET A 1 28.28 -7.80 4.40
N PRO A 2 27.32 -8.74 4.24
CA PRO A 2 25.97 -8.39 3.83
C PRO A 2 25.23 -7.76 5.02
N GLN A 3 24.72 -6.54 4.86
CA GLN A 3 23.74 -6.00 5.80
C GLN A 3 22.38 -6.62 5.45
N HIS A 4 21.90 -7.52 6.30
CA HIS A 4 20.56 -8.05 6.17
C HIS A 4 19.55 -6.98 6.58
N THR A 5 19.11 -6.17 5.63
CA THR A 5 17.90 -5.36 5.77
C THR A 5 16.75 -6.32 6.04
N ARG A 6 16.15 -6.24 7.23
CA ARG A 6 14.99 -7.07 7.55
C ARG A 6 13.89 -6.79 6.51
N PRO A 7 13.23 -7.82 5.95
CA PRO A 7 12.08 -7.61 5.09
C PRO A 7 11.06 -6.76 5.83
N ARG A 8 10.66 -5.65 5.22
CA ARG A 8 9.62 -4.81 5.80
C ARG A 8 8.32 -5.63 5.78
N PRO A 9 7.57 -5.70 6.89
CA PRO A 9 6.35 -6.51 6.92
C PRO A 9 5.37 -6.00 5.86
N ILE A 10 4.86 -6.91 5.04
CA ILE A 10 3.83 -6.63 4.06
C ILE A 10 2.53 -6.25 4.76
N CYS A 11 1.73 -5.40 4.12
CA CYS A 11 0.41 -5.06 4.64
C CYS A 11 -0.52 -6.27 4.49
N GLY A 12 -0.90 -6.89 5.62
CA GLY A 12 -1.82 -8.03 5.63
C GLY A 12 -3.28 -7.71 5.29
N HIS A 13 -3.62 -6.44 5.02
CA HIS A 13 -4.96 -6.09 4.53
C HIS A 13 -5.07 -6.21 3.01
N CYS A 14 -3.97 -5.99 2.29
CA CYS A 14 -3.93 -6.09 0.84
C CYS A 14 -2.99 -7.19 0.34
N ASP A 15 -2.39 -7.97 1.23
CA ASP A 15 -1.53 -9.12 0.94
C ASP A 15 -0.41 -8.84 -0.10
N GLY A 16 0.11 -7.62 -0.09
CA GLY A 16 1.14 -7.18 -1.05
C GLY A 16 0.62 -6.62 -2.38
N PHE A 17 -0.70 -6.45 -2.55
CA PHE A 17 -1.34 -5.80 -3.71
C PHE A 17 -1.94 -4.43 -3.35
N PRO A 18 -1.11 -3.40 -3.12
CA PRO A 18 -1.59 -2.15 -2.56
C PRO A 18 -2.28 -1.21 -3.55
N THR A 19 -2.20 -1.49 -4.85
CA THR A 19 -2.74 -0.63 -5.92
C THR A 19 -3.35 -1.50 -7.01
N VAL A 20 -4.57 -1.16 -7.43
CA VAL A 20 -5.26 -1.84 -8.52
C VAL A 20 -5.83 -0.83 -9.51
N THR A 21 -5.87 -1.21 -10.78
CA THR A 21 -6.51 -0.43 -11.84
C THR A 21 -7.90 -0.99 -12.10
N ILE A 22 -8.92 -0.14 -12.03
CA ILE A 22 -10.31 -0.50 -12.23
C ILE A 22 -10.78 0.20 -13.51
N THR A 23 -11.19 -0.58 -14.51
CA THR A 23 -11.91 -0.05 -15.66
C THR A 23 -13.36 0.19 -15.26
N THR A 24 -13.81 1.43 -15.33
CA THR A 24 -15.19 1.78 -15.00
C THR A 24 -16.11 1.49 -16.20
N GLY A 25 -17.42 1.56 -15.98
CA GLY A 25 -18.41 1.47 -17.05
C GLY A 25 -18.53 2.75 -17.88
N GLN A 26 -17.80 3.81 -17.53
CA GLN A 26 -17.86 5.09 -18.23
C GLN A 26 -16.79 5.19 -19.32
N THR A 27 -17.06 6.04 -20.30
CA THR A 27 -16.09 6.44 -21.31
C THR A 27 -15.60 7.85 -21.06
N THR A 28 -14.32 8.10 -21.32
CA THR A 28 -13.75 9.44 -21.38
C THR A 28 -14.39 10.22 -22.53
N PRO A 29 -14.30 11.56 -22.53
CA PRO A 29 -14.78 12.39 -23.65
C PRO A 29 -14.16 11.99 -25.00
N ASP A 30 -12.93 11.47 -24.99
CA ASP A 30 -12.21 10.98 -26.17
C ASP A 30 -12.62 9.55 -26.60
N GLY A 31 -13.62 8.96 -25.94
CA GLY A 31 -14.19 7.65 -26.27
C GLY A 31 -13.45 6.44 -25.70
N GLN A 32 -12.44 6.63 -24.84
CA GLN A 32 -11.73 5.52 -24.19
C GLN A 32 -12.49 5.04 -22.95
N ARG A 33 -12.36 3.77 -22.55
CA ARG A 33 -12.90 3.34 -21.26
C ARG A 33 -12.16 4.06 -20.13
N GLN A 34 -12.90 4.69 -19.24
CA GLN A 34 -12.31 5.37 -18.10
C GLN A 34 -11.73 4.32 -17.14
N THR A 35 -10.52 4.56 -16.67
CA THR A 35 -9.86 3.77 -15.65
C THR A 35 -9.59 4.62 -14.43
N ILE A 36 -9.70 4.02 -13.25
CA ILE A 36 -9.33 4.65 -11.98
C ILE A 36 -8.33 3.77 -11.25
N THR A 37 -7.49 4.41 -10.45
CA THR A 37 -6.54 3.72 -9.57
C THR A 37 -7.09 3.72 -8.15
N ALA A 38 -7.25 2.54 -7.57
CA ALA A 38 -7.63 2.39 -6.18
C ALA A 38 -6.44 1.91 -5.36
N HIS A 39 -6.27 2.50 -4.17
CA HIS A 39 -5.21 2.15 -3.23
C HIS A 39 -5.79 1.48 -1.99
N CYS A 40 -5.02 0.57 -1.38
CA CYS A 40 -5.34 0.01 -0.08
C CYS A 40 -5.39 1.15 0.97
N PRO A 41 -6.52 1.35 1.67
CA PRO A 41 -6.67 2.47 2.61
C PRO A 41 -5.80 2.32 3.85
N THR A 42 -5.43 1.08 4.21
CA THR A 42 -4.61 0.81 5.40
C THR A 42 -3.14 1.17 5.21
N CYS A 43 -2.60 0.94 4.01
CA CYS A 43 -1.19 1.24 3.71
C CYS A 43 -1.00 2.40 2.73
N ASN A 44 -2.09 3.04 2.27
CA ASN A 44 -2.10 4.14 1.31
C ASN A 44 -1.26 3.86 0.06
N GLY A 45 -1.36 2.64 -0.50
CA GLY A 45 -0.62 2.28 -1.71
C GLY A 45 0.84 1.83 -1.49
N THR A 46 1.36 1.83 -0.26
CA THR A 46 2.79 1.52 0.01
C THR A 46 3.11 0.03 0.11
N GLY A 47 2.11 -0.85 0.20
CA GLY A 47 2.28 -2.30 0.31
C GLY A 47 2.81 -2.79 1.66
N HIS A 48 3.13 -1.88 2.57
CA HIS A 48 3.75 -2.20 3.85
C HIS A 48 3.16 -1.32 4.94
N THR A 49 2.98 -1.88 6.14
CA THR A 49 2.62 -1.05 7.29
C THR A 49 3.81 -0.17 7.67
N THR A 50 3.58 1.13 7.88
CA THR A 50 4.55 1.94 8.64
C THR A 50 4.61 1.37 10.05
N PRO A 51 5.77 0.90 10.52
CA PRO A 51 5.86 0.44 11.90
C PRO A 51 5.47 1.62 12.80
N THR A 52 4.45 1.42 13.63
CA THR A 52 4.13 2.37 14.71
C THR A 52 5.43 2.58 15.49
N ARG A 53 5.84 3.85 15.67
CA ARG A 53 7.03 4.16 16.47
C ARG A 53 6.84 3.48 17.83
N ALA A 54 7.69 2.49 18.12
CA ALA A 54 7.67 1.85 19.42
C ALA A 54 8.01 2.92 20.45
N HIS A 55 7.07 3.23 21.33
CA HIS A 55 7.36 4.03 22.51
C HIS A 55 8.31 3.18 23.37
N SER A 56 9.57 3.57 23.46
CA SER A 56 10.48 2.96 24.43
C SER A 56 9.89 3.18 25.82
N ARG A 57 9.52 2.08 26.49
CA ARG A 57 9.26 2.13 27.93
C ARG A 57 10.59 2.39 28.62
N ILE A 58 10.82 3.64 28.98
CA ILE A 58 11.82 4.04 29.96
C ILE A 58 11.17 3.88 31.34
N GLY A 59 11.46 2.77 32.01
CA GLY A 59 10.99 2.46 33.36
C GLY A 59 12.09 1.75 34.15
N ALA A 60 12.41 2.34 35.31
CA ALA A 60 13.58 2.12 36.16
C ALA A 60 13.58 0.81 36.96
#